data_AF-A0A526YLI2-F1
#
_entry.id   AF-A0A526YLI2-F1
#
_cell.length_a   1.000
_cell.length_b   1.000
_cell.length_c   1.000
_cell.angle_alpha   90.00
_cell.angle_beta   90.00
_cell.angle_gamma   90.00
#
_symmetry.space_group_name_H-M   'P 1'
#
loop_
_entity.id
_entity.type
_entity.pdbx_description
1 polymer ?
#
loop_
_entity_poly.entity_id
_entity_poly.type
_entity_poly.pdbx_seq_one_letter_code
_entity_poly.pdbx_strand_id
1 'polypeptide(L)'
;WRLDPVTGRLWPGAEAHTFDIDFRHGEGRGDVKYVWEINRLQQLPPLAAHLLLAGDDRSRRAIEAAIDSWHSSNPPFRGVGWASGIEVALRAISLIVTMDLVGDRLGAATRQHVGEILAASAYWLPRFPSRFSSANNHLVAELAGEYLVGLALGAAPDAARGALLAETRKQILADGAGAEQTPTYAAFTAELILLCAAAARQAGTPFASPVEARLATFANFVAWLPQAAGFGDNDEGRVLTLGDEPDYVRSVAAAIHGFLQMPGNAAEPDDFRALVFGTPSEPAPVSRGLQTFTQGGLSVWRG
;
A
#
# COMPACT_ATOMS: atom_id res chain seq x y z
N TRP A 1 12.18 16.45 -0.36
CA TRP A 1 11.54 15.68 0.72
C TRP A 1 10.72 16.48 1.72
N ARG A 2 10.82 17.82 1.82
CA ARG A 2 10.08 18.61 2.85
C ARG A 2 9.26 19.76 2.29
N LEU A 3 9.31 19.96 0.98
CA LEU A 3 8.68 21.08 0.31
C LEU A 3 7.19 20.81 0.15
N ASP A 4 6.37 21.69 0.69
CA ASP A 4 4.99 21.83 0.26
C ASP A 4 4.97 22.63 -1.06
N PRO A 5 4.50 22.05 -2.17
CA PRO A 5 4.57 22.68 -3.48
C PRO A 5 3.55 23.81 -3.67
N VAL A 6 2.50 23.88 -2.85
CA VAL A 6 1.44 24.90 -2.94
C VAL A 6 1.89 26.20 -2.28
N THR A 7 2.51 26.09 -1.12
CA THR A 7 2.96 27.23 -0.31
C THR A 7 4.42 27.60 -0.54
N GLY A 8 5.22 26.68 -1.11
CA GLY A 8 6.66 26.82 -1.27
C GLY A 8 7.44 26.72 0.05
N ARG A 9 6.78 26.36 1.16
CA ARG A 9 7.38 26.29 2.49
C ARG A 9 7.94 24.90 2.78
N LEU A 10 8.87 24.84 3.72
CA LEU A 10 9.48 23.60 4.17
C LEU A 10 8.87 23.14 5.49
N TRP A 11 8.48 21.88 5.53
CA TRP A 11 8.19 21.16 6.76
C TRP A 11 9.47 20.87 7.57
N PRO A 12 9.40 20.68 8.89
CA PRO A 12 10.56 20.36 9.70
C PRO A 12 11.27 19.09 9.23
N GLY A 13 12.60 19.16 9.20
CA GLY A 13 13.48 18.09 8.76
C GLY A 13 14.28 17.51 9.90
N ALA A 14 15.48 17.04 9.57
CA ALA A 14 16.40 16.38 10.49
C ALA A 14 16.70 17.19 11.77
N GLU A 15 16.49 18.51 11.78
CA GLU A 15 16.62 19.34 12.96
C GLU A 15 15.62 18.99 14.08
N ALA A 16 14.41 18.51 13.74
CA ALA A 16 13.33 18.24 14.69
C ALA A 16 13.14 16.74 14.93
N HIS A 17 12.86 16.34 16.17
CA HIS A 17 12.39 14.98 16.44
C HIS A 17 10.96 14.83 15.91
N THR A 18 10.61 13.66 15.38
CA THR A 18 9.35 13.50 14.66
C THR A 18 8.09 13.73 15.51
N PHE A 19 8.16 13.47 16.82
CA PHE A 19 7.06 13.72 17.76
C PHE A 19 6.89 15.20 18.15
N ASP A 20 7.89 16.04 17.86
CA ASP A 20 7.81 17.48 18.10
C ASP A 20 7.18 18.23 16.91
N ILE A 21 6.83 17.51 15.84
CA ILE A 21 6.24 18.06 14.63
C ILE A 21 4.73 17.97 14.72
N ASP A 22 4.07 19.09 15.02
CA ASP A 22 2.61 19.19 14.92
C ASP A 22 2.19 19.34 13.45
N PHE A 23 1.94 18.21 12.80
CA PHE A 23 1.45 18.15 11.42
C PHE A 23 -0.08 18.23 11.29
N ARG A 24 -0.82 18.12 12.41
CA ARG A 24 -2.29 18.16 12.38
C ARG A 24 -2.82 19.58 12.53
N HIS A 25 -2.14 20.41 13.31
CA HIS A 25 -2.58 21.78 13.62
C HIS A 25 -1.50 22.83 13.33
N GLY A 26 -0.43 22.45 12.64
CA GLY A 26 0.66 23.35 12.27
C GLY A 26 0.21 24.44 11.30
N GLU A 27 -0.11 25.63 11.83
CA GLU A 27 -0.53 26.76 11.00
C GLU A 27 0.58 27.20 10.03
N GLY A 28 0.18 27.51 8.80
CA GLY A 28 1.02 28.18 7.82
C GLY A 28 2.09 27.33 7.13
N ARG A 29 2.07 26.00 7.20
CA ARG A 29 3.04 25.15 6.48
C ARG A 29 2.47 24.45 5.24
N GLY A 30 1.18 24.65 4.99
CA GLY A 30 0.44 24.00 3.91
C GLY A 30 -0.07 22.62 4.32
N ASP A 31 -0.27 21.75 3.34
CA ASP A 31 -0.82 20.40 3.53
C ASP A 31 0.33 19.39 3.60
N VAL A 32 0.43 18.70 4.73
CA VAL A 32 1.47 17.68 4.95
C VAL A 32 1.36 16.52 3.97
N LYS A 33 0.17 16.28 3.38
CA LYS A 33 -0.09 15.21 2.43
C LYS A 33 0.85 15.26 1.22
N TYR A 34 1.05 16.45 0.62
CA TYR A 34 1.99 16.62 -0.50
C TYR A 34 3.41 16.21 -0.15
N VAL A 35 3.81 16.41 1.11
CA VAL A 35 5.12 16.02 1.59
C VAL A 35 5.16 14.53 1.87
N TRP A 36 4.15 13.96 2.50
CA TRP A 36 4.13 12.54 2.82
C TRP A 36 4.07 11.64 1.59
N GLU A 37 3.25 11.99 0.59
CA GLU A 37 3.11 11.19 -0.63
C GLU A 37 4.45 10.97 -1.35
N ILE A 38 5.24 12.02 -1.53
CA ILE A 38 6.57 11.87 -2.13
C ILE A 38 7.54 11.08 -1.22
N ASN A 39 7.35 11.14 0.10
CA ASN A 39 8.13 10.37 1.07
C ASN A 39 7.71 8.89 1.21
N ARG A 40 6.63 8.47 0.54
CA ARG A 40 6.30 7.04 0.38
C ARG A 40 7.22 6.35 -0.62
N LEU A 41 7.95 7.11 -1.44
CA LEU A 41 8.87 6.59 -2.45
C LEU A 41 8.21 5.65 -3.48
N GLN A 42 6.91 5.85 -3.76
CA GLN A 42 6.13 5.01 -4.66
C GLN A 42 6.54 5.13 -6.13
N GLN A 43 7.36 6.11 -6.48
CA GLN A 43 8.02 6.20 -7.78
C GLN A 43 9.11 5.13 -7.99
N LEU A 44 9.59 4.46 -6.93
CA LEU A 44 10.70 3.50 -7.04
C LEU A 44 10.29 2.15 -7.65
N PRO A 45 9.17 1.49 -7.24
CA PRO A 45 8.75 0.23 -7.85
C PRO A 45 8.54 0.30 -9.37
N PRO A 46 7.89 1.35 -9.95
CA PRO A 46 7.85 1.53 -11.40
C PRO A 46 9.22 1.63 -12.07
N LEU A 47 10.15 2.39 -11.50
CA LEU A 47 11.51 2.51 -12.03
C LEU A 47 12.25 1.17 -11.94
N ALA A 48 12.04 0.40 -10.88
CA ALA A 48 12.60 -0.92 -10.70
C ALA A 48 12.07 -1.91 -11.75
N ALA A 49 10.76 -1.92 -11.99
CA ALA A 49 10.16 -2.74 -13.04
C ALA A 49 10.70 -2.35 -14.43
N HIS A 50 10.81 -1.05 -14.73
CA HIS A 50 11.41 -0.57 -15.97
C HIS A 50 12.88 -1.02 -16.11
N LEU A 51 13.70 -0.91 -15.06
CA LEU A 51 15.08 -1.40 -15.06
C LEU A 51 15.14 -2.93 -15.27
N LEU A 52 14.27 -3.68 -14.62
CA LEU A 52 14.21 -5.14 -14.72
C LEU A 52 13.94 -5.57 -16.17
N LEU A 53 12.93 -4.95 -16.81
CA LEU A 53 12.43 -5.30 -18.13
C LEU A 53 13.27 -4.71 -19.29
N ALA A 54 13.66 -3.44 -19.20
CA ALA A 54 14.32 -2.72 -20.29
C ALA A 54 15.85 -2.63 -20.12
N GLY A 55 16.37 -2.87 -18.91
CA GLY A 55 17.81 -2.71 -18.62
C GLY A 55 18.32 -1.28 -18.70
N ASP A 56 17.44 -0.26 -18.66
CA ASP A 56 17.84 1.14 -18.77
C ASP A 56 18.54 1.63 -17.49
N ASP A 57 19.84 1.88 -17.61
CA ASP A 57 20.68 2.32 -16.49
C ASP A 57 20.26 3.67 -15.88
N ARG A 58 19.50 4.49 -16.61
CA ARG A 58 18.91 5.72 -16.05
C ARG A 58 17.96 5.41 -14.90
N SER A 59 17.20 4.32 -14.97
CA SER A 59 16.33 3.89 -13.87
C SER A 59 17.14 3.48 -12.66
N ARG A 60 18.23 2.72 -12.82
CA ARG A 60 19.14 2.38 -11.72
C ARG A 60 19.66 3.64 -11.02
N ARG A 61 20.24 4.57 -11.78
CA ARG A 61 20.79 5.81 -11.23
C ARG A 61 19.73 6.67 -10.53
N ALA A 62 18.51 6.72 -11.05
CA ALA A 62 17.41 7.45 -10.43
C ALA A 62 16.97 6.82 -9.10
N ILE A 63 16.90 5.48 -9.03
CA ILE A 63 16.58 4.74 -7.80
C ILE A 63 17.64 5.01 -6.73
N GLU A 64 18.92 4.82 -7.06
CA GLU A 64 20.03 5.04 -6.13
C GLU A 64 20.06 6.48 -5.62
N ALA A 65 19.97 7.46 -6.52
CA ALA A 65 19.97 8.87 -6.16
C ALA A 65 18.78 9.24 -5.23
N ALA A 66 17.59 8.69 -5.48
CA ALA A 66 16.42 8.95 -4.65
C ALA A 66 16.57 8.33 -3.25
N ILE A 67 17.03 7.09 -3.14
CA ILE A 67 17.24 6.39 -1.87
C ILE A 67 18.32 7.11 -1.05
N ASP A 68 19.47 7.41 -1.64
CA ASP A 68 20.59 8.07 -0.96
C ASP A 68 20.23 9.49 -0.51
N SER A 69 19.51 10.24 -1.37
CA SER A 69 19.01 11.56 -1.02
C SER A 69 17.98 11.50 0.12
N TRP A 70 17.06 10.53 0.09
CA TRP A 70 16.06 10.38 1.13
C TRP A 70 16.70 10.02 2.46
N HIS A 71 17.61 9.04 2.46
CA HIS A 71 18.34 8.56 3.62
C HIS A 71 19.12 9.69 4.31
N SER A 72 19.89 10.45 3.54
CA SER A 72 20.67 11.60 4.06
C SER A 72 19.79 12.71 4.65
N SER A 73 18.60 12.92 4.10
CA SER A 73 17.70 14.01 4.49
C SER A 73 16.75 13.68 5.64
N ASN A 74 16.49 12.38 5.88
CA ASN A 74 15.48 11.90 6.83
C ASN A 74 16.09 10.85 7.77
N PRO A 75 17.08 11.23 8.61
CA PRO A 75 17.67 10.28 9.56
C PRO A 75 16.59 9.69 10.48
N PRO A 76 16.77 8.44 10.95
CA PRO A 76 15.75 7.75 11.74
C PRO A 76 15.10 8.61 12.81
N PHE A 77 13.77 8.63 12.80
CA PHE A 77 12.91 9.29 13.80
C PHE A 77 12.97 10.83 13.82
N ARG A 78 13.61 11.45 12.82
CA ARG A 78 13.69 12.92 12.71
C ARG A 78 13.09 13.43 11.39
N GLY A 79 12.48 14.60 11.47
CA GLY A 79 11.77 15.20 10.34
C GLY A 79 10.41 14.58 10.07
N VAL A 80 9.64 15.28 9.24
CA VAL A 80 8.24 14.97 8.95
C VAL A 80 8.02 13.59 8.31
N GLY A 81 9.04 13.03 7.64
CA GLY A 81 8.97 11.72 6.98
C GLY A 81 8.77 10.53 7.93
N TRP A 82 8.98 10.69 9.24
CA TRP A 82 8.80 9.66 10.26
C TRP A 82 7.57 9.88 11.15
N ALA A 83 6.74 10.91 10.86
CA ALA A 83 5.74 11.42 11.79
C ALA A 83 4.42 10.63 11.79
N SER A 84 4.21 9.78 10.80
CA SER A 84 2.97 9.02 10.60
C SER A 84 3.29 7.58 10.23
N GLY A 85 2.59 6.63 10.86
CA GLY A 85 2.91 5.20 10.76
C GLY A 85 2.56 4.57 9.43
N ILE A 86 1.40 4.92 8.88
CA ILE A 86 1.04 4.57 7.51
C ILE A 86 2.12 5.01 6.50
N GLU A 87 2.73 6.19 6.71
CA GLU A 87 3.77 6.71 5.81
C GLU A 87 5.09 5.94 5.96
N VAL A 88 5.45 5.57 7.19
CA VAL A 88 6.60 4.69 7.47
C VAL A 88 6.40 3.32 6.81
N ALA A 89 5.19 2.76 6.92
CA ALA A 89 4.85 1.47 6.35
C ALA A 89 4.86 1.49 4.81
N LEU A 90 4.19 2.46 4.17
CA LEU A 90 4.14 2.57 2.71
C LEU A 90 5.52 2.81 2.09
N ARG A 91 6.39 3.59 2.77
CA ARG A 91 7.78 3.74 2.35
C ARG A 91 8.54 2.42 2.45
N ALA A 92 8.40 1.70 3.56
CA ALA A 92 9.06 0.41 3.72
C ALA A 92 8.61 -0.59 2.64
N ILE A 93 7.31 -0.64 2.34
CA ILE A 93 6.74 -1.47 1.27
C ILE A 93 7.35 -1.10 -0.09
N SER A 94 7.40 0.19 -0.44
CA SER A 94 7.97 0.64 -1.71
C SER A 94 9.44 0.25 -1.86
N LEU A 95 10.22 0.36 -0.78
CA LEU A 95 11.62 -0.07 -0.75
C LEU A 95 11.76 -1.59 -0.86
N ILE A 96 10.94 -2.37 -0.15
CA ILE A 96 10.96 -3.85 -0.22
C ILE A 96 10.67 -4.32 -1.65
N VAL A 97 9.62 -3.80 -2.28
CA VAL A 97 9.27 -4.16 -3.67
C VAL A 97 10.37 -3.75 -4.64
N THR A 98 10.97 -2.57 -4.46
CA THR A 98 12.13 -2.13 -5.26
C THR A 98 13.31 -3.09 -5.11
N MET A 99 13.60 -3.51 -3.87
CA MET A 99 14.69 -4.44 -3.58
C MET A 99 14.43 -5.85 -4.12
N ASP A 100 13.19 -6.33 -4.09
CA ASP A 100 12.80 -7.62 -4.65
C ASP A 100 12.97 -7.66 -6.18
N LEU A 101 12.63 -6.57 -6.86
CA LEU A 101 12.73 -6.47 -8.33
C LEU A 101 14.16 -6.31 -8.84
N VAL A 102 14.98 -5.46 -8.20
CA VAL A 102 16.29 -5.05 -8.76
C VAL A 102 17.39 -4.86 -7.71
N GLY A 103 17.23 -5.33 -6.48
CA GLY A 103 18.18 -5.10 -5.40
C GLY A 103 19.60 -5.61 -5.68
N ASP A 104 19.72 -6.71 -6.42
CA ASP A 104 21.00 -7.28 -6.89
C ASP A 104 21.73 -6.37 -7.91
N ARG A 105 21.00 -5.49 -8.60
CA ARG A 105 21.52 -4.52 -9.58
C ARG A 105 21.94 -3.19 -8.96
N LEU A 106 21.59 -2.92 -7.70
CA LEU A 106 21.93 -1.67 -7.01
C LEU A 106 23.31 -1.72 -6.36
N GLY A 107 23.91 -0.56 -6.10
CA GLY A 107 25.16 -0.41 -5.36
C GLY A 107 25.05 -0.88 -3.90
N ALA A 108 26.17 -1.39 -3.35
CA ALA A 108 26.22 -1.90 -1.98
C ALA A 108 25.86 -0.83 -0.92
N ALA A 109 26.29 0.42 -1.13
CA ALA A 109 25.96 1.54 -0.24
C ALA A 109 24.45 1.83 -0.22
N THR A 110 23.81 1.90 -1.40
CA THR A 110 22.36 2.08 -1.49
C THR A 110 21.60 0.94 -0.82
N ARG A 111 22.03 -0.32 -1.02
CA ARG A 111 21.43 -1.47 -0.30
C ARG A 111 21.56 -1.34 1.22
N GLN A 112 22.72 -0.87 1.70
CA GLN A 112 22.92 -0.60 3.13
C GLN A 112 21.95 0.48 3.64
N HIS A 113 21.80 1.59 2.92
CA HIS A 113 20.83 2.63 3.26
C HIS A 113 19.40 2.09 3.34
N VAL A 114 18.99 1.23 2.40
CA VAL A 114 17.67 0.57 2.49
C VAL A 114 17.56 -0.27 3.76
N GLY A 115 18.58 -1.08 4.08
CA GLY A 115 18.62 -1.86 5.30
C GLY A 115 18.48 -1.01 6.58
N GLU A 116 19.14 0.15 6.63
CA GLU A 116 19.06 1.10 7.75
C GLU A 116 17.65 1.70 7.89
N ILE A 117 17.00 2.05 6.76
CA ILE A 117 15.62 2.54 6.74
C ILE A 117 14.66 1.43 7.22
N LEU A 118 14.78 0.21 6.72
CA LEU A 118 13.92 -0.91 7.11
C LEU A 118 14.11 -1.28 8.58
N ALA A 119 15.34 -1.25 9.11
CA ALA A 119 15.61 -1.48 10.52
C ALA A 119 14.95 -0.40 11.41
N ALA A 120 15.01 0.87 11.01
CA ALA A 120 14.31 1.94 11.71
C ALA A 120 12.78 1.78 11.64
N SER A 121 12.23 1.37 10.50
CA SER A 121 10.79 1.06 10.36
C SER A 121 10.37 -0.11 11.25
N ALA A 122 11.17 -1.19 11.31
CA ALA A 122 10.93 -2.33 12.19
C ALA A 122 10.92 -1.94 13.68
N TYR A 123 11.71 -0.93 14.05
CA TYR A 123 11.67 -0.37 15.39
C TYR A 123 10.40 0.46 15.63
N TRP A 124 10.03 1.31 14.66
CA TRP A 124 8.97 2.31 14.80
C TRP A 124 7.56 1.69 14.84
N LEU A 125 7.23 0.83 13.86
CA LEU A 125 5.86 0.34 13.60
C LEU A 125 5.19 -0.34 14.81
N PRO A 126 5.81 -1.34 15.47
CA PRO A 126 5.16 -2.00 16.60
C PRO A 126 5.02 -1.10 17.85
N ARG A 127 5.77 0.00 17.93
CA ARG A 127 5.80 0.90 19.11
C ARG A 127 4.74 1.98 19.05
N PHE A 128 4.36 2.41 17.86
CA PHE A 128 3.46 3.55 17.66
C PHE A 128 2.29 3.21 16.74
N PRO A 129 1.51 2.14 17.02
CA PRO A 129 0.38 1.78 16.18
C PRO A 129 -0.73 2.82 16.28
N SER A 130 -1.42 3.03 15.16
CA SER A 130 -2.65 3.81 15.08
C SER A 130 -3.73 3.18 15.96
N ARG A 131 -4.46 4.04 16.68
CA ARG A 131 -5.48 3.65 17.67
C ARG A 131 -6.75 4.47 17.46
N PHE A 132 -7.85 4.02 18.06
CA PHE A 132 -9.12 4.73 18.10
C PHE A 132 -9.65 5.03 16.69
N SER A 133 -9.91 6.30 16.35
CA SER A 133 -10.44 6.71 15.05
C SER A 133 -9.49 6.49 13.88
N SER A 134 -8.21 6.24 14.13
CA SER A 134 -7.25 5.84 13.09
C SER A 134 -6.98 4.33 13.09
N ALA A 135 -7.68 3.52 13.90
CA ALA A 135 -7.53 2.06 13.91
C ALA A 135 -8.36 1.38 12.80
N ASN A 136 -8.14 1.81 11.56
CA ASN A 136 -8.85 1.41 10.34
C ASN A 136 -7.82 1.01 9.25
N ASN A 137 -7.96 1.49 8.02
CA ASN A 137 -6.94 1.32 6.97
C ASN A 137 -5.51 1.73 7.40
N HIS A 138 -5.34 2.72 8.30
CA HIS A 138 -4.02 3.10 8.82
C HIS A 138 -3.36 1.96 9.60
N LEU A 139 -4.10 1.33 10.51
CA LEU A 139 -3.60 0.20 11.28
C LEU A 139 -3.30 -1.00 10.36
N VAL A 140 -4.12 -1.24 9.34
CA VAL A 140 -3.82 -2.29 8.34
C VAL A 140 -2.52 -1.99 7.61
N ALA A 141 -2.30 -0.75 7.18
CA ALA A 141 -1.07 -0.35 6.50
C ALA A 141 0.16 -0.55 7.40
N GLU A 142 0.07 -0.13 8.67
CA GLU A 142 1.14 -0.29 9.65
C GLU A 142 1.47 -1.77 9.91
N LEU A 143 0.46 -2.61 10.11
CA LEU A 143 0.62 -4.05 10.30
C LEU A 143 1.17 -4.74 9.05
N ALA A 144 0.74 -4.34 7.86
CA ALA A 144 1.26 -4.83 6.60
C ALA A 144 2.74 -4.46 6.42
N GLY A 145 3.10 -3.20 6.73
CA GLY A 145 4.48 -2.75 6.76
C GLY A 145 5.32 -3.53 7.76
N GLU A 146 4.83 -3.73 8.98
CA GLU A 146 5.53 -4.49 10.02
C GLU A 146 5.76 -5.95 9.60
N TYR A 147 4.73 -6.59 9.03
CA TYR A 147 4.80 -7.94 8.51
C TYR A 147 5.85 -8.07 7.38
N LEU A 148 5.77 -7.21 6.36
CA LEU A 148 6.67 -7.28 5.20
C LEU A 148 8.11 -6.92 5.57
N VAL A 149 8.33 -5.93 6.45
CA VAL A 149 9.66 -5.61 6.97
C VAL A 149 10.22 -6.79 7.75
N GLY A 150 9.42 -7.45 8.59
CA GLY A 150 9.83 -8.65 9.31
C GLY A 150 10.31 -9.75 8.38
N LEU A 151 9.54 -10.05 7.32
CA LEU A 151 9.95 -11.03 6.30
C LEU A 151 11.25 -10.63 5.59
N ALA A 152 11.36 -9.36 5.15
CA ALA A 152 12.53 -8.86 4.45
C ALA A 152 13.81 -8.92 5.30
N LEU A 153 13.69 -8.81 6.62
CA LEU A 153 14.78 -8.94 7.58
C LEU A 153 15.01 -10.38 8.06
N GLY A 154 14.30 -11.37 7.52
CA GLY A 154 14.42 -12.78 7.91
C GLY A 154 13.86 -13.12 9.28
N ALA A 155 13.00 -12.27 9.85
CA ALA A 155 12.30 -12.53 11.11
C ALA A 155 10.94 -13.20 10.87
N ALA A 156 10.38 -13.82 11.91
CA ALA A 156 9.00 -14.32 11.92
C ALA A 156 8.06 -13.27 12.55
N PRO A 157 7.32 -12.48 11.77
CA PRO A 157 6.45 -11.41 12.28
C PRO A 157 5.09 -11.94 12.77
N ASP A 158 5.08 -12.94 13.66
CA ASP A 158 3.86 -13.66 14.05
C ASP A 158 2.79 -12.77 14.71
N ALA A 159 3.23 -11.79 15.51
CA ALA A 159 2.32 -10.82 16.14
C ALA A 159 1.63 -9.94 15.10
N ALA A 160 2.40 -9.33 14.20
CA ALA A 160 1.87 -8.52 13.09
C ALA A 160 0.96 -9.35 12.18
N ARG A 161 1.36 -10.59 11.85
CA ARG A 161 0.56 -11.53 11.08
C ARG A 161 -0.78 -11.78 11.75
N GLY A 162 -0.80 -12.18 13.01
CA GLY A 162 -2.02 -12.46 13.76
C GLY A 162 -2.97 -11.26 13.81
N ALA A 163 -2.43 -10.06 14.06
CA ALA A 163 -3.19 -8.82 14.08
C ALA A 163 -3.74 -8.46 12.68
N LEU A 164 -2.93 -8.59 11.62
CA LEU A 164 -3.36 -8.32 10.24
C LEU A 164 -4.50 -9.26 9.80
N LEU A 165 -4.43 -10.55 10.17
CA LEU A 165 -5.51 -11.49 9.88
C LEU A 165 -6.81 -11.16 10.64
N ALA A 166 -6.69 -10.64 11.87
CA ALA A 166 -7.83 -10.17 12.63
C ALA A 166 -8.44 -8.92 12.01
N GLU A 167 -7.62 -7.94 11.62
CA GLU A 167 -8.09 -6.72 10.96
C GLU A 167 -8.70 -6.98 9.59
N THR A 168 -8.18 -7.94 8.82
CA THR A 168 -8.80 -8.37 7.54
C THR A 168 -10.29 -8.67 7.70
N ARG A 169 -10.67 -9.37 8.78
CA ARG A 169 -12.07 -9.75 9.03
C ARG A 169 -12.95 -8.60 9.50
N LYS A 170 -12.33 -7.55 10.08
CA LYS A 170 -13.02 -6.36 10.55
C LYS A 170 -13.22 -5.34 9.42
N GLN A 171 -12.19 -5.12 8.61
CA GLN A 171 -12.17 -4.07 7.59
C GLN A 171 -12.81 -4.49 6.27
N ILE A 172 -12.79 -5.79 5.92
CA ILE A 172 -13.53 -6.35 4.80
C ILE A 172 -14.69 -7.18 5.37
N LEU A 173 -15.92 -6.69 5.20
CA LEU A 173 -17.13 -7.30 5.74
C LEU A 173 -17.47 -8.63 5.05
N ALA A 174 -18.40 -9.39 5.62
CA ALA A 174 -18.70 -10.74 5.14
C ALA A 174 -19.38 -10.76 3.76
N ASP A 175 -19.95 -9.64 3.36
CA ASP A 175 -20.54 -9.41 2.04
C ASP A 175 -19.59 -8.68 1.07
N GLY A 176 -18.34 -8.43 1.49
CA GLY A 176 -17.28 -7.86 0.67
C GLY A 176 -17.15 -6.35 0.73
N ALA A 177 -18.13 -5.63 1.30
CA ALA A 177 -18.02 -4.19 1.48
C ALA A 177 -16.92 -3.83 2.49
N GLY A 178 -16.36 -2.61 2.37
CA GLY A 178 -15.45 -2.07 3.37
C GLY A 178 -16.19 -1.58 4.61
N ALA A 179 -15.62 -1.81 5.79
CA ALA A 179 -16.20 -1.35 7.06
C ALA A 179 -16.24 0.18 7.19
N GLU A 180 -15.36 0.89 6.49
CA GLU A 180 -15.31 2.35 6.43
C GLU A 180 -16.32 2.94 5.44
N GLN A 181 -17.14 2.10 4.79
CA GLN A 181 -18.19 2.50 3.84
C GLN A 181 -17.70 3.36 2.65
N THR A 182 -16.43 3.23 2.28
CA THR A 182 -15.85 3.78 1.06
C THR A 182 -15.14 2.68 0.26
N PRO A 183 -15.43 2.54 -1.06
CA PRO A 183 -14.75 1.55 -1.90
C PRO A 183 -13.25 1.76 -2.01
N THR A 184 -12.76 3.00 -1.91
CA THR A 184 -11.33 3.30 -2.10
C THR A 184 -10.51 2.89 -0.89
N TYR A 185 -10.97 3.12 0.35
CA TYR A 185 -10.26 2.59 1.54
C TYR A 185 -10.36 1.06 1.64
N ALA A 186 -11.49 0.50 1.20
CA ALA A 186 -11.65 -0.95 1.10
C ALA A 186 -10.64 -1.56 0.10
N ALA A 187 -10.48 -0.94 -1.08
CA ALA A 187 -9.49 -1.35 -2.07
C ALA A 187 -8.05 -1.22 -1.53
N PHE A 188 -7.72 -0.11 -0.88
CA PHE A 188 -6.41 0.09 -0.26
C PHE A 188 -6.10 -0.94 0.83
N THR A 189 -7.07 -1.23 1.69
CA THR A 189 -6.98 -2.31 2.67
C THR A 189 -6.78 -3.67 2.00
N ALA A 190 -7.57 -3.98 0.97
CA ALA A 190 -7.48 -5.26 0.26
C ALA A 190 -6.14 -5.42 -0.48
N GLU A 191 -5.60 -4.35 -1.06
CA GLU A 191 -4.30 -4.35 -1.74
C GLU A 191 -3.14 -4.64 -0.76
N LEU A 192 -3.16 -4.03 0.43
CA LEU A 192 -2.17 -4.30 1.49
C LEU A 192 -2.19 -5.77 1.93
N ILE A 193 -3.40 -6.31 2.14
CA ILE A 193 -3.59 -7.70 2.55
C ILE A 193 -3.17 -8.65 1.43
N LEU A 194 -3.49 -8.33 0.17
CA LEU A 194 -3.11 -9.10 -1.01
C LEU A 194 -1.58 -9.18 -1.14
N LEU A 195 -0.88 -8.06 -1.00
CA LEU A 195 0.59 -8.02 -1.04
C LEU A 195 1.20 -8.89 0.08
N CYS A 196 0.66 -8.81 1.29
CA CYS A 196 1.10 -9.65 2.40
C CYS A 196 0.82 -11.15 2.14
N ALA A 197 -0.34 -11.49 1.55
CA ALA A 197 -0.67 -12.86 1.19
C ALA A 197 0.27 -13.42 0.12
N ALA A 198 0.65 -12.59 -0.87
CA ALA A 198 1.64 -12.97 -1.88
C ALA A 198 3.02 -13.22 -1.26
N ALA A 199 3.50 -12.33 -0.40
CA ALA A 199 4.75 -12.52 0.33
C ALA A 199 4.72 -13.77 1.22
N ALA A 200 3.59 -14.03 1.89
CA ALA A 200 3.40 -15.22 2.72
C ALA A 200 3.47 -16.52 1.91
N ARG A 201 2.89 -16.56 0.70
CA ARG A 201 3.00 -17.70 -0.22
C ARG A 201 4.45 -17.94 -0.65
N GLN A 202 5.17 -16.88 -1.02
CA GLN A 202 6.59 -16.97 -1.40
C GLN A 202 7.47 -17.46 -0.24
N ALA A 203 7.16 -17.03 0.99
CA ALA A 203 7.84 -17.47 2.21
C ALA A 203 7.43 -18.88 2.68
N GLY A 204 6.58 -19.61 1.94
CA GLY A 204 6.12 -20.96 2.28
C GLY A 204 5.18 -21.02 3.50
N THR A 205 4.61 -19.88 3.92
CA THR A 205 3.73 -19.78 5.09
C THR A 205 2.40 -19.07 4.74
N PRO A 206 1.65 -19.58 3.74
CA PRO A 206 0.46 -18.92 3.21
C PRO A 206 -0.54 -18.53 4.30
N PHE A 207 -1.26 -17.44 4.07
CA PHE A 207 -2.36 -17.04 4.93
C PHE A 207 -3.48 -18.09 4.87
N ALA A 208 -4.26 -18.19 5.95
CA ALA A 208 -5.34 -19.16 6.03
C ALA A 208 -6.45 -18.83 5.01
N SER A 209 -7.11 -19.86 4.47
CA SER A 209 -8.18 -19.73 3.47
C SER A 209 -9.27 -18.68 3.78
N PRO A 210 -9.66 -18.40 5.04
CA PRO A 210 -10.62 -17.32 5.33
C PRO A 210 -10.17 -15.92 4.89
N VAL A 211 -8.86 -15.66 4.76
CA VAL A 211 -8.32 -14.37 4.30
C VAL A 211 -8.48 -14.23 2.80
N GLU A 212 -8.08 -15.26 2.05
CA GLU A 212 -8.26 -15.32 0.60
C GLU A 212 -9.74 -15.27 0.22
N ALA A 213 -10.60 -15.95 0.99
CA ALA A 213 -12.04 -15.85 0.83
C ALA A 213 -12.56 -14.41 1.03
N ARG A 214 -12.03 -13.65 1.99
CA ARG A 214 -12.42 -12.23 2.18
C ARG A 214 -12.00 -11.35 1.02
N LEU A 215 -10.79 -11.54 0.50
CA LEU A 215 -10.32 -10.85 -0.71
C LEU A 215 -11.24 -11.18 -1.90
N ALA A 216 -11.55 -12.45 -2.11
CA ALA A 216 -12.47 -12.88 -3.17
C ALA A 216 -13.87 -12.25 -3.02
N THR A 217 -14.42 -12.20 -1.80
CA THR A 217 -15.71 -11.55 -1.56
C THR A 217 -15.65 -10.04 -1.86
N PHE A 218 -14.57 -9.35 -1.48
CA PHE A 218 -14.37 -7.94 -1.85
C PHE A 218 -14.31 -7.76 -3.37
N ALA A 219 -13.54 -8.58 -4.08
CA ALA A 219 -13.43 -8.48 -5.54
C ALA A 219 -14.78 -8.73 -6.25
N ASN A 220 -15.59 -9.66 -5.73
CA ASN A 220 -16.96 -9.91 -6.19
C ASN A 220 -17.91 -8.74 -5.87
N PHE A 221 -17.77 -8.10 -4.71
CA PHE A 221 -18.52 -6.88 -4.36
C PHE A 221 -18.23 -5.75 -5.36
N VAL A 222 -16.97 -5.53 -5.73
CA VAL A 222 -16.57 -4.52 -6.72
C VAL A 222 -17.19 -4.77 -8.10
N ALA A 223 -17.42 -6.03 -8.48
CA ALA A 223 -18.10 -6.36 -9.74
C ALA A 223 -19.53 -5.78 -9.81
N TRP A 224 -20.19 -5.58 -8.67
CA TRP A 224 -21.52 -4.96 -8.63
C TRP A 224 -21.49 -3.43 -8.73
N LEU A 225 -20.45 -2.78 -8.22
CA LEU A 225 -20.34 -1.32 -8.22
C LEU A 225 -20.35 -0.73 -9.64
N PRO A 226 -20.76 0.53 -9.84
CA PRO A 226 -20.56 1.25 -11.10
C PRO A 226 -19.06 1.48 -11.36
N GLN A 227 -18.69 1.80 -12.60
CA GLN A 227 -17.31 2.22 -12.91
C GLN A 227 -16.98 3.50 -12.15
N ALA A 228 -15.76 3.63 -11.63
CA ALA A 228 -15.34 4.76 -10.82
C ALA A 228 -16.33 5.06 -9.66
N ALA A 229 -16.76 4.02 -8.94
CA ALA A 229 -17.67 4.17 -7.81
C ALA A 229 -17.01 5.01 -6.68
N GLY A 230 -17.33 6.30 -6.66
CA GLY A 230 -16.85 7.24 -5.65
C GLY A 230 -17.96 7.65 -4.70
N PHE A 231 -18.16 6.89 -3.63
CA PHE A 231 -18.98 7.29 -2.48
C PHE A 231 -18.16 7.18 -1.20
N GLY A 232 -18.48 8.06 -0.24
CA GLY A 232 -17.65 8.26 0.95
C GLY A 232 -16.38 9.07 0.64
N ASP A 233 -15.46 9.09 1.60
CA ASP A 233 -14.20 9.82 1.48
C ASP A 233 -13.19 9.07 0.60
N ASN A 234 -12.34 9.84 -0.08
CA ASN A 234 -11.28 9.33 -0.93
C ASN A 234 -10.02 10.18 -0.78
N ASP A 235 -9.01 9.62 -0.13
CA ASP A 235 -7.68 10.21 -0.01
C ASP A 235 -6.69 9.75 -1.07
N GLU A 236 -7.13 8.96 -2.06
CA GLU A 236 -6.30 8.46 -3.17
C GLU A 236 -5.10 7.60 -2.73
N GLY A 237 -5.18 6.96 -1.55
CA GLY A 237 -4.19 5.99 -1.09
C GLY A 237 -4.01 4.82 -2.08
N ARG A 238 -2.75 4.47 -2.36
CA ARG A 238 -2.32 3.34 -3.21
C ARG A 238 -1.19 2.60 -2.51
N VAL A 239 -1.03 1.30 -2.77
CA VAL A 239 0.17 0.55 -2.36
C VAL A 239 1.16 0.46 -3.51
N LEU A 240 0.77 -0.17 -4.62
CA LEU A 240 1.55 -0.29 -5.85
C LEU A 240 0.89 0.53 -6.95
N THR A 241 1.60 1.48 -7.57
CA THR A 241 0.97 2.35 -8.57
C THR A 241 1.95 2.86 -9.62
N LEU A 242 1.45 3.11 -10.83
CA LEU A 242 2.14 3.87 -11.88
C LEU A 242 1.79 5.36 -11.88
N GLY A 243 0.89 5.79 -10.99
CA GLY A 243 0.37 7.15 -10.92
C GLY A 243 -1.12 7.19 -11.26
N ASP A 244 -1.46 7.79 -12.39
CA ASP A 244 -2.86 8.00 -12.78
C ASP A 244 -3.58 6.66 -13.00
N GLU A 245 -4.59 6.39 -12.18
CA GLU A 245 -5.34 5.13 -12.16
C GLU A 245 -6.85 5.43 -12.11
N PRO A 246 -7.53 5.47 -13.26
CA PRO A 246 -8.92 5.96 -13.36
C PRO A 246 -9.96 5.07 -12.65
N ASP A 247 -9.69 3.77 -12.48
CA ASP A 247 -10.54 2.86 -11.69
C ASP A 247 -9.70 1.93 -10.79
N TYR A 248 -9.03 2.55 -9.82
CA TYR A 248 -8.22 1.86 -8.81
C TYR A 248 -8.96 0.69 -8.12
N VAL A 249 -10.23 0.87 -7.77
CA VAL A 249 -11.01 -0.14 -7.05
C VAL A 249 -11.15 -1.41 -7.89
N ARG A 250 -11.42 -1.27 -9.20
CA ARG A 250 -11.45 -2.41 -10.12
C ARG A 250 -10.07 -3.00 -10.39
N SER A 251 -9.02 -2.18 -10.48
CA SER A 251 -7.64 -2.67 -10.62
C SER A 251 -7.27 -3.59 -9.45
N VAL A 252 -7.56 -3.19 -8.21
CA VAL A 252 -7.35 -4.05 -7.04
C VAL A 252 -8.19 -5.33 -7.11
N ALA A 253 -9.46 -5.26 -7.52
CA ALA A 253 -10.30 -6.44 -7.68
C ALA A 253 -9.75 -7.40 -8.77
N ALA A 254 -9.25 -6.87 -9.90
CA ALA A 254 -8.63 -7.66 -10.95
C ALA A 254 -7.34 -8.33 -10.45
N ALA A 255 -6.51 -7.62 -9.68
CA ALA A 255 -5.31 -8.18 -9.04
C ALA A 255 -5.64 -9.33 -8.08
N ILE A 256 -6.70 -9.20 -7.29
CA ILE A 256 -7.19 -10.29 -6.41
C ILE A 256 -7.61 -11.50 -7.22
N HIS A 257 -8.42 -11.30 -8.27
CA HIS A 257 -8.86 -12.40 -9.14
C HIS A 257 -7.67 -13.10 -9.82
N GLY A 258 -6.69 -12.34 -10.32
CA GLY A 258 -5.44 -12.88 -10.88
C GLY A 258 -4.67 -13.71 -9.86
N PHE A 259 -4.45 -13.18 -8.65
CA PHE A 259 -3.72 -13.88 -7.59
C PHE A 259 -4.40 -15.17 -7.13
N LEU A 260 -5.72 -15.18 -7.10
CA LEU A 260 -6.54 -16.35 -6.71
C LEU A 260 -6.88 -17.27 -7.88
N GLN A 261 -6.45 -16.95 -9.10
CA GLN A 261 -6.76 -17.70 -10.32
C GLN A 261 -8.28 -17.87 -10.51
N MET A 262 -9.03 -16.80 -10.28
CA MET A 262 -10.47 -16.73 -10.42
C MET A 262 -10.86 -15.96 -11.70
N PRO A 263 -12.06 -16.23 -12.26
CA PRO A 263 -12.62 -15.37 -13.30
C PRO A 263 -12.78 -13.94 -12.79
N GLY A 264 -12.52 -12.95 -13.64
CA GLY A 264 -12.49 -11.54 -13.24
C GLY A 264 -12.55 -10.60 -14.45
N ASN A 265 -12.62 -9.30 -14.20
CA ASN A 265 -12.40 -8.32 -15.27
C ASN A 265 -10.91 -8.32 -15.64
N ALA A 266 -10.60 -8.27 -16.94
CA ALA A 266 -9.23 -8.13 -17.39
C ALA A 266 -8.61 -6.87 -16.77
N ALA A 267 -7.34 -6.97 -16.37
CA ALA A 267 -6.58 -5.80 -15.96
C ALA A 267 -6.35 -4.90 -17.18
N GLU A 268 -6.32 -3.59 -16.97
CA GLU A 268 -5.94 -2.66 -18.04
C GLU A 268 -4.50 -2.93 -18.49
N PRO A 269 -4.12 -2.65 -19.75
CA PRO A 269 -2.78 -2.96 -20.27
C PRO A 269 -1.62 -2.36 -19.47
N ASP A 270 -1.87 -1.26 -18.76
CA ASP A 270 -0.94 -0.53 -17.90
C ASP A 270 -1.18 -0.77 -16.40
N ASP A 271 -1.96 -1.79 -16.02
CA ASP A 271 -2.14 -2.12 -14.61
C ASP A 271 -0.86 -2.72 -14.02
N PHE A 272 -0.17 -1.91 -13.21
CA PHE A 272 1.06 -2.30 -12.55
C PHE A 272 0.91 -3.54 -11.66
N ARG A 273 -0.28 -3.74 -11.06
CA ARG A 273 -0.57 -4.86 -10.17
C ARG A 273 -0.56 -6.19 -10.91
N ALA A 274 -0.92 -6.20 -12.19
CA ALA A 274 -0.91 -7.41 -13.00
C ALA A 274 0.49 -8.02 -13.14
N LEU A 275 1.55 -7.21 -13.08
CA LEU A 275 2.94 -7.69 -13.08
C LEU A 275 3.28 -8.49 -11.81
N VAL A 276 2.63 -8.19 -10.70
CA VAL A 276 2.91 -8.77 -9.37
C VAL A 276 1.96 -9.92 -9.05
N PHE A 277 0.68 -9.76 -9.38
CA PHE A 277 -0.38 -10.67 -8.96
C PHE A 277 -0.95 -11.52 -10.10
N GLY A 278 -0.52 -11.27 -11.35
CA GLY A 278 -1.07 -11.89 -12.53
C GLY A 278 -2.42 -11.29 -12.95
N THR A 279 -2.98 -11.84 -14.02
CA THR A 279 -4.29 -11.43 -14.57
C THR A 279 -5.32 -12.55 -14.39
N PRO A 280 -6.62 -12.22 -14.33
CA PRO A 280 -7.67 -13.23 -14.33
C PRO A 280 -7.57 -14.14 -15.55
N SER A 281 -7.84 -15.44 -15.37
CA SER A 281 -7.72 -16.44 -16.43
C SER A 281 -8.87 -16.37 -17.43
N GLU A 282 -10.04 -15.93 -16.98
CA GLU A 282 -11.27 -15.86 -17.78
C GLU A 282 -12.13 -14.65 -17.35
N PRO A 283 -12.97 -14.11 -18.24
CA PRO A 283 -13.87 -13.02 -17.91
C PRO A 283 -14.96 -13.46 -16.90
N ALA A 284 -15.21 -12.63 -15.89
CA ALA A 284 -16.31 -12.86 -14.96
C ALA A 284 -17.69 -12.66 -15.63
N PRO A 285 -18.74 -13.37 -15.18
CA PRO A 285 -20.11 -13.10 -15.59
C PRO A 285 -20.53 -11.66 -15.27
N VAL A 286 -21.30 -11.04 -16.16
CA VAL A 286 -21.84 -9.69 -15.92
C VAL A 286 -22.91 -9.76 -14.83
N SER A 287 -22.69 -9.04 -13.72
CA SER A 287 -23.71 -8.87 -12.66
C SER A 287 -24.95 -8.15 -13.20
N ARG A 288 -26.13 -8.73 -12.96
CA ARG A 288 -27.46 -8.22 -13.36
C ARG A 288 -28.48 -8.39 -12.24
N GLY A 289 -29.49 -7.53 -12.20
CA GLY A 289 -30.57 -7.55 -11.21
C GLY A 289 -30.26 -6.75 -9.96
N LEU A 290 -30.93 -7.08 -8.85
CA LEU A 290 -30.75 -6.44 -7.54
C LEU A 290 -29.82 -7.28 -6.67
N GLN A 291 -28.80 -6.66 -6.09
CA GLN A 291 -27.98 -7.25 -5.04
C GLN A 291 -27.98 -6.34 -3.81
N THR A 292 -28.17 -6.93 -2.64
CA THR A 292 -28.12 -6.23 -1.35
C THR A 292 -26.94 -6.73 -0.53
N PHE A 293 -26.06 -5.80 -0.16
CA PHE A 293 -24.92 -5.98 0.74
C PHE A 293 -25.33 -5.48 2.14
N THR A 294 -25.98 -6.35 2.91
CA THR A 294 -26.62 -6.00 4.19
C THR A 294 -25.65 -5.49 5.25
N GLN A 295 -24.42 -6.00 5.30
CA GLN A 295 -23.42 -5.53 6.26
C GLN A 295 -22.79 -4.20 5.80
N GLY A 296 -22.56 -4.05 4.50
CA GLY A 296 -22.10 -2.78 3.92
C GLY A 296 -23.16 -1.68 3.92
N GLY A 297 -24.44 -2.05 4.04
CA GLY A 297 -25.57 -1.12 3.99
C GLY A 297 -25.87 -0.59 2.58
N LEU A 298 -25.56 -1.36 1.54
CA LEU A 298 -25.67 -0.93 0.13
C LEU A 298 -26.54 -1.89 -0.68
N SER A 299 -27.43 -1.35 -1.52
CA SER A 299 -28.14 -2.12 -2.55
C SER A 299 -27.80 -1.58 -3.92
N VAL A 300 -27.48 -2.47 -4.86
CA VAL A 300 -27.10 -2.11 -6.24
C VAL A 300 -28.03 -2.80 -7.22
N TRP A 301 -28.62 -2.03 -8.15
CA TRP A 301 -29.39 -2.54 -9.27
C TRP A 301 -28.59 -2.39 -10.57
N ARG A 302 -28.41 -3.49 -11.31
CA ARG A 302 -27.79 -3.50 -12.64
C ARG A 302 -28.80 -3.99 -13.67
N GLY A 303 -29.28 -3.06 -14.51
CA GLY A 303 -30.20 -3.32 -15.63
C GLY A 303 -29.51 -3.84 -16.87
#